data_AF-A0A9E4MCH5-F1
#
_entry.id   AF-A0A9E4MCH5-F1
#
_cell.length_a   1.000
_cell.length_b   1.000
_cell.length_c   1.000
_cell.angle_alpha   90.00
_cell.angle_beta   90.00
_cell.angle_gamma   90.00
#
_symmetry.space_group_name_H-M   'P 1'
#
loop_
_entity.id
_entity.type
_entity.pdbx_description
1 polymer ?
#
loop_
_entity_poly.entity_id
_entity_poly.type
_entity_poly.pdbx_seq_one_letter_code
_entity_poly.pdbx_strand_id
1 'polypeptide(L)'
;MTRSAGYALIETLVAAAIVVAVAAGVAHVAVLTGAAVQASGVQGRALFLAVQKIEQLQSLVWTFDADLQPVSDESTSLAVDPPAPGGRGLQASGPVTGPAADGYVDYLDQDGRWLGTGSQPLAGTAFVRRWSVTPLAAPGSDALLLQVVVVATGLRGPSATLDPRPNDPGVTWLAAARVRR
;
A
#
# COMPACT_ATOMS: atom_id res chain seq x y z
N MET A 1 35.48 56.11 29.87
CA MET A 1 34.82 54.86 30.30
C MET A 1 33.77 54.40 29.26
N THR A 2 34.11 54.31 27.97
CA THR A 2 33.14 54.05 26.87
C THR A 2 33.43 52.80 26.03
N ARG A 3 34.51 52.06 26.32
CA ARG A 3 34.97 50.91 25.52
C ARG A 3 34.23 49.60 25.81
N SER A 4 33.59 49.47 26.97
CA SER A 4 32.90 48.24 27.41
C SER A 4 31.51 48.04 26.79
N ALA A 5 30.82 49.12 26.43
CA ALA A 5 29.48 49.04 25.84
C ALA A 5 29.46 48.47 24.41
N GLY A 6 30.51 48.74 23.61
CA GLY A 6 30.61 48.21 22.24
C GLY A 6 30.88 46.71 22.18
N TYR A 7 31.63 46.17 23.15
CA TYR A 7 31.92 44.74 23.24
C TYR A 7 30.67 43.93 23.61
N ALA A 8 29.89 44.41 24.59
CA ALA A 8 28.63 43.78 25.01
C ALA A 8 27.58 43.75 23.89
N LEU A 9 27.51 44.79 23.04
CA LEU A 9 26.59 44.82 21.91
C LEU A 9 26.96 43.77 20.85
N ILE A 10 28.24 43.70 20.47
CA ILE A 10 28.73 42.71 19.49
C ILE A 10 28.51 41.30 20.03
N GLU A 11 28.84 41.06 21.29
CA GLU A 11 28.63 39.76 21.95
C GLU A 11 27.15 39.37 21.94
N THR A 12 26.25 40.29 22.27
CA THR A 12 24.80 40.05 22.23
C THR A 12 24.32 39.76 20.82
N LEU A 13 24.81 40.48 19.81
CA LEU A 13 24.47 40.25 18.40
C LEU A 13 24.96 38.89 17.90
N VAL A 14 26.18 38.51 18.26
CA VAL A 14 26.74 37.20 17.91
C VAL A 14 25.97 36.09 18.62
N ALA A 15 25.70 36.24 19.91
CA ALA A 15 24.89 35.28 20.67
C ALA A 15 23.48 35.13 20.08
N ALA A 16 22.81 36.24 19.75
CA ALA A 16 21.50 36.22 19.12
C ALA A 16 21.53 35.54 17.74
N ALA A 17 22.55 35.84 16.91
CA ALA A 17 22.72 35.20 15.61
C ALA A 17 22.92 33.68 15.73
N ILE A 18 23.71 33.23 16.70
CA ILE A 18 23.91 31.80 16.98
C ILE A 18 22.59 31.16 17.43
N VAL A 19 21.84 31.78 18.35
CA VAL A 19 20.54 31.24 18.81
C VAL A 19 19.55 31.12 17.66
N VAL A 20 19.46 32.13 16.80
CA VAL A 20 18.58 32.09 15.61
C VAL A 20 19.01 30.99 14.65
N ALA A 21 20.31 30.85 14.37
CA ALA A 21 20.82 29.80 13.50
C ALA A 21 20.53 28.39 14.05
N VAL A 22 20.72 28.19 15.36
CA VAL A 22 20.43 26.91 16.03
C VAL A 22 18.92 26.62 16.00
N ALA A 23 18.09 27.60 16.33
CA ALA A 23 16.63 27.44 16.31
C ALA A 23 16.11 27.12 14.90
N ALA A 24 16.60 27.80 13.87
CA ALA A 24 16.26 27.52 12.48
C ALA A 24 16.72 26.11 12.05
N GLY A 25 17.92 25.70 12.46
CA GLY A 25 18.44 24.35 12.21
C GLY A 25 17.54 23.26 12.82
N VAL A 26 17.15 23.41 14.08
CA VAL A 26 16.27 22.44 14.77
C VAL A 26 14.88 22.38 14.11
N ALA A 27 14.30 23.53 13.77
CA ALA A 27 13.01 23.60 13.10
C ALA A 27 13.04 22.86 11.74
N HIS A 28 14.11 23.03 10.97
CA HIS A 28 14.27 22.35 9.69
C HIS A 28 14.32 20.81 9.84
N VAL A 29 15.12 20.31 10.79
CA VAL A 29 15.20 18.87 11.08
C VAL A 29 13.86 18.32 11.57
N ALA A 30 13.14 19.06 12.42
CA ALA A 30 11.82 18.66 12.90
C ALA A 30 10.79 18.50 11.76
N VAL A 31 10.78 19.42 10.79
CA VAL A 31 9.90 19.33 9.61
C VAL A 31 10.26 18.11 8.74
N LEU A 32 11.55 17.90 8.46
CA LEU A 32 12.01 16.77 7.66
C LEU A 32 11.67 15.41 8.31
N THR A 33 11.93 15.29 9.61
CA THR A 33 11.61 14.07 10.37
C THR A 33 10.10 13.82 10.44
N GLY A 34 9.29 14.86 10.66
CA GLY A 34 7.83 14.76 10.67
C GLY A 34 7.29 14.24 9.34
N ALA A 35 7.76 14.78 8.21
CA ALA A 35 7.38 14.31 6.88
C ALA A 35 7.79 12.84 6.64
N ALA A 36 8.99 12.45 7.09
CA ALA A 36 9.46 11.08 6.96
C ALA A 36 8.63 10.08 7.78
N VAL A 37 8.25 10.43 9.01
CA VAL A 37 7.39 9.59 9.87
C VAL A 37 6.01 9.40 9.25
N GLN A 38 5.41 10.47 8.70
CA GLN A 38 4.11 10.37 8.03
C GLN A 38 4.18 9.45 6.80
N ALA A 39 5.20 9.62 5.95
CA ALA A 39 5.40 8.75 4.79
C ALA A 39 5.61 7.28 5.19
N SER A 40 6.37 7.03 6.26
CA SER A 40 6.59 5.68 6.80
C SER A 40 5.28 5.07 7.33
N GLY A 41 4.44 5.85 8.02
CA GLY A 41 3.13 5.38 8.49
C GLY A 41 2.21 4.95 7.34
N VAL A 42 2.16 5.73 6.26
CA VAL A 42 1.38 5.38 5.05
C VAL A 42 1.87 4.07 4.41
N GLN A 43 3.19 3.89 4.30
CA GLN A 43 3.77 2.64 3.78
C GLN A 43 3.47 1.43 4.69
N GLY A 44 3.57 1.60 6.02
CA GLY A 44 3.23 0.56 6.98
C GLY A 44 1.76 0.12 6.85
N ARG A 45 0.83 1.07 6.69
CA ARG A 45 -0.58 0.76 6.44
C ARG A 45 -0.77 0.03 5.11
N ALA A 46 -0.13 0.49 4.04
CA ALA A 46 -0.20 -0.17 2.72
C ALA A 46 0.29 -1.64 2.78
N LEU A 47 1.38 -1.90 3.51
CA LEU A 47 1.86 -3.26 3.74
C LEU A 47 0.85 -4.11 4.51
N PHE A 48 0.30 -3.60 5.61
CA PHE A 48 -0.73 -4.31 6.37
C PHE A 48 -1.95 -4.67 5.50
N LEU A 49 -2.43 -3.72 4.69
CA LEU A 49 -3.55 -3.94 3.77
C LEU A 49 -3.23 -4.99 2.69
N ALA A 50 -1.98 -5.04 2.24
CA ALA A 50 -1.52 -6.04 1.29
C ALA A 50 -1.48 -7.44 1.93
N VAL A 51 -0.91 -7.56 3.14
CA VAL A 51 -0.87 -8.82 3.90
C VAL A 51 -2.27 -9.33 4.16
N GLN A 52 -3.20 -8.48 4.63
CA GLN A 52 -4.59 -8.86 4.88
C GLN A 52 -5.23 -9.53 3.65
N LYS A 53 -5.02 -8.96 2.45
CA LYS A 53 -5.60 -9.54 1.23
C LYS A 53 -4.91 -10.83 0.80
N ILE A 54 -3.59 -10.95 1.00
CA ILE A 54 -2.88 -12.23 0.80
C ILE A 54 -3.46 -13.31 1.71
N GLU A 55 -3.68 -13.02 3.00
CA GLU A 55 -4.29 -13.97 3.94
C GLU A 55 -5.72 -14.36 3.51
N GLN A 56 -6.52 -13.39 3.06
CA GLN A 56 -7.86 -13.67 2.50
C GLN A 56 -7.77 -14.63 1.31
N LEU A 57 -6.86 -14.39 0.35
CA LEU A 57 -6.66 -15.26 -0.81
C LEU A 57 -6.15 -16.66 -0.41
N GLN A 58 -5.28 -16.73 0.60
CA GLN A 58 -4.76 -18.00 1.12
C GLN A 58 -5.81 -18.82 1.89
N SER A 59 -6.83 -18.17 2.47
CA SER A 59 -7.92 -18.86 3.16
C SER A 59 -8.92 -19.57 2.22
N LEU A 60 -8.98 -19.18 0.94
CA LEU A 60 -9.91 -19.77 -0.03
C LEU A 60 -9.59 -21.24 -0.30
N VAL A 61 -10.57 -22.03 -0.70
CA VAL A 61 -10.34 -23.47 -0.98
C VAL A 61 -9.45 -23.66 -2.22
N TRP A 62 -8.37 -24.41 -2.07
CA TRP A 62 -7.46 -24.81 -3.15
C TRP A 62 -6.83 -26.16 -2.77
N THR A 63 -7.58 -27.23 -2.99
CA THR A 63 -7.26 -28.57 -2.47
C THR A 63 -7.73 -29.67 -3.40
N PHE A 64 -7.54 -30.93 -3.02
CA PHE A 64 -8.17 -32.10 -3.63
C PHE A 64 -9.31 -32.63 -2.75
N ASP A 65 -10.35 -33.18 -3.37
CA ASP A 65 -11.38 -33.94 -2.64
C ASP A 65 -10.95 -35.39 -2.37
N ALA A 66 -11.86 -36.18 -1.80
CA ALA A 66 -11.62 -37.59 -1.47
C ALA A 66 -11.34 -38.48 -2.69
N ASP A 67 -11.78 -38.06 -3.89
CA ASP A 67 -11.58 -38.76 -5.16
C ASP A 67 -10.37 -38.21 -5.95
N LEU A 68 -9.52 -37.43 -5.27
CA LEU A 68 -8.34 -36.74 -5.83
C LEU A 68 -8.69 -35.78 -6.98
N GLN A 69 -9.91 -35.25 -7.02
CA GLN A 69 -10.28 -34.21 -7.98
C GLN A 69 -9.93 -32.82 -7.42
N PRO A 70 -9.42 -31.90 -8.26
CA PRO A 70 -9.07 -30.57 -7.81
C PRO A 70 -10.33 -29.76 -7.47
N VAL A 71 -10.40 -29.27 -6.23
CA VAL A 71 -11.46 -28.37 -5.74
C VAL A 71 -10.89 -26.97 -5.49
N SER A 72 -11.47 -25.98 -6.15
CA SER A 72 -11.07 -24.58 -6.08
C SER A 72 -12.26 -23.71 -5.72
N ASP A 73 -12.06 -22.70 -4.88
CA ASP A 73 -13.07 -21.67 -4.67
C ASP A 73 -13.12 -20.75 -5.90
N GLU A 74 -14.25 -20.73 -6.58
CA GLU A 74 -14.50 -19.89 -7.75
C GLU A 74 -15.71 -18.96 -7.55
N SER A 75 -16.18 -18.81 -6.31
CA SER A 75 -17.47 -18.17 -6.02
C SER A 75 -17.43 -17.16 -4.86
N THR A 76 -16.37 -17.11 -4.06
CA THR A 76 -16.25 -16.11 -3.00
C THR A 76 -15.94 -14.72 -3.59
N SER A 77 -16.73 -13.73 -3.19
CA SER A 77 -16.47 -12.32 -3.46
C SER A 77 -15.47 -11.77 -2.46
N LEU A 78 -14.29 -11.47 -2.97
CA LEU A 78 -13.21 -10.81 -2.24
C LEU A 78 -13.23 -9.28 -2.40
N ALA A 79 -14.16 -8.75 -3.20
CA ALA A 79 -14.33 -7.32 -3.45
C ALA A 79 -15.39 -6.68 -2.53
N VAL A 80 -15.70 -7.34 -1.41
CA VAL A 80 -16.61 -6.91 -0.35
C VAL A 80 -16.00 -7.28 1.01
N ASP A 81 -16.33 -6.51 2.05
CA ASP A 81 -15.88 -6.76 3.42
C ASP A 81 -17.09 -6.83 4.38
N PRO A 82 -17.34 -7.97 5.04
CA PRO A 82 -16.60 -9.23 4.96
C PRO A 82 -16.81 -9.97 3.62
N PRO A 83 -15.91 -10.91 3.24
CA PRO A 83 -16.09 -11.75 2.06
C PRO A 83 -17.42 -12.50 2.08
N ALA A 84 -18.09 -12.57 0.93
CA ALA A 84 -19.42 -13.16 0.80
C ALA A 84 -19.55 -13.97 -0.51
N PRO A 85 -20.55 -14.86 -0.66
CA PRO A 85 -20.77 -15.59 -1.92
C PRO A 85 -21.08 -14.65 -3.11
N GLY A 86 -20.85 -15.13 -4.34
CA GLY A 86 -21.24 -14.46 -5.58
C GLY A 86 -20.14 -13.68 -6.31
N GLY A 87 -18.87 -13.97 -6.02
CA GLY A 87 -17.71 -13.37 -6.68
C GLY A 87 -16.87 -14.35 -7.50
N ARG A 88 -15.56 -14.11 -7.55
CA ARG A 88 -14.64 -14.80 -8.45
C ARG A 88 -13.67 -15.78 -7.78
N GLY A 89 -13.61 -15.80 -6.44
CA GLY A 89 -12.70 -16.66 -5.69
C GLY A 89 -11.25 -16.58 -6.19
N LEU A 90 -10.72 -17.72 -6.61
CA LEU A 90 -9.37 -17.93 -7.16
C LEU A 90 -9.35 -18.03 -8.69
N GLN A 91 -10.39 -17.57 -9.39
CA GLN A 91 -10.36 -17.50 -10.85
C GLN A 91 -9.20 -16.61 -11.33
N ALA A 92 -8.65 -16.93 -12.50
CA ALA A 92 -7.57 -16.14 -13.08
C ALA A 92 -8.05 -14.73 -13.48
N SER A 93 -7.23 -13.72 -13.16
CA SER A 93 -7.55 -12.30 -13.41
C SER A 93 -6.70 -11.63 -14.49
N GLY A 94 -5.64 -12.31 -14.95
CA GLY A 94 -4.55 -11.67 -15.69
C GLY A 94 -3.57 -10.93 -14.76
N PRO A 95 -2.63 -10.14 -15.31
CA PRO A 95 -1.60 -9.47 -14.53
C PRO A 95 -2.20 -8.40 -13.59
N VAL A 96 -1.55 -8.17 -12.44
CA VAL A 96 -1.99 -7.14 -11.47
C VAL A 96 -1.72 -5.71 -11.98
N THR A 97 -0.87 -5.54 -12.99
CA THR A 97 -0.62 -4.28 -13.72
C THR A 97 -1.62 -4.08 -14.85
N GLY A 98 -1.79 -2.84 -15.30
CA GLY A 98 -2.73 -2.45 -16.36
C GLY A 98 -4.06 -1.95 -15.78
N PRO A 99 -5.18 -1.95 -16.52
CA PRO A 99 -6.49 -1.63 -15.96
C PRO A 99 -6.91 -2.69 -14.92
N ALA A 100 -7.53 -2.26 -13.82
CA ALA A 100 -8.03 -3.19 -12.81
C ALA A 100 -9.19 -4.01 -13.38
N ALA A 101 -9.11 -5.34 -13.27
CA ALA A 101 -10.21 -6.21 -13.63
C ALA A 101 -11.34 -6.09 -12.59
N ASP A 102 -12.59 -6.08 -13.06
CA ASP A 102 -13.76 -6.01 -12.17
C ASP A 102 -13.75 -7.18 -11.18
N GLY A 103 -13.90 -6.87 -9.88
CA GLY A 103 -13.82 -7.85 -8.81
C GLY A 103 -12.40 -8.18 -8.34
N TYR A 104 -11.38 -7.43 -8.80
CA TYR A 104 -9.97 -7.56 -8.38
C TYR A 104 -9.37 -6.24 -7.86
N VAL A 105 -10.24 -5.33 -7.40
CA VAL A 105 -9.86 -4.02 -6.85
C VAL A 105 -10.75 -3.62 -5.68
N ASP A 106 -10.14 -3.06 -4.65
CA ASP A 106 -10.79 -2.41 -3.51
C ASP A 106 -10.30 -0.96 -3.40
N TYR A 107 -11.20 -0.07 -3.02
CA TYR A 107 -10.90 1.29 -2.60
C TYR A 107 -11.03 1.40 -1.09
N LEU A 108 -10.00 1.93 -0.43
CA LEU A 108 -9.97 2.06 1.02
C LEU A 108 -9.67 3.50 1.45
N ASP A 109 -10.26 3.90 2.58
CA ASP A 109 -10.03 5.21 3.19
C ASP A 109 -8.65 5.30 3.86
N GLN A 110 -8.33 6.46 4.44
CA GLN A 110 -7.08 6.66 5.17
C GLN A 110 -6.87 5.66 6.30
N ASP A 111 -7.95 5.14 6.88
CA ASP A 111 -8.02 4.15 7.95
C ASP A 111 -7.89 2.70 7.50
N GLY A 112 -7.89 2.45 6.20
CA GLY A 112 -7.93 1.12 5.64
C GLY A 112 -9.33 0.50 5.70
N ARG A 113 -10.38 1.28 5.96
CA ARG A 113 -11.76 0.81 5.85
C ARG A 113 -12.15 0.72 4.39
N TRP A 114 -12.87 -0.34 4.03
CA TRP A 114 -13.39 -0.55 2.69
C TRP A 114 -14.44 0.52 2.35
N LEU A 115 -14.26 1.18 1.21
CA LEU A 115 -15.19 2.17 0.66
C LEU A 115 -16.02 1.60 -0.49
N GLY A 116 -15.48 0.64 -1.23
CA GLY A 116 -16.14 0.08 -2.41
C GLY A 116 -15.18 -0.57 -3.40
N THR A 117 -15.73 -0.93 -4.55
CA THR A 117 -15.03 -1.46 -5.73
C THR A 117 -15.53 -0.75 -6.99
N GLY A 118 -14.95 -1.05 -8.15
CA GLY A 118 -15.35 -0.54 -9.46
C GLY A 118 -14.19 0.01 -10.29
N SER A 119 -14.50 0.58 -11.45
CA SER A 119 -13.51 1.07 -12.41
C SER A 119 -12.87 2.41 -12.05
N GLN A 120 -13.45 3.14 -11.08
CA GLN A 120 -12.94 4.44 -10.62
C GLN A 120 -12.92 4.52 -9.08
N PRO A 121 -11.90 5.19 -8.50
CA PRO A 121 -11.85 5.43 -7.07
C PRO A 121 -13.04 6.25 -6.58
N LEU A 122 -13.58 5.85 -5.43
CA LEU A 122 -14.61 6.62 -4.73
C LEU A 122 -13.99 7.83 -4.01
N ALA A 123 -14.80 8.84 -3.73
CA ALA A 123 -14.38 9.96 -2.90
C ALA A 123 -13.86 9.48 -1.53
N GLY A 124 -12.74 10.02 -1.08
CA GLY A 124 -12.08 9.60 0.16
C GLY A 124 -11.11 8.43 0.03
N THR A 125 -10.90 7.88 -1.17
CA THR A 125 -9.91 6.81 -1.41
C THR A 125 -8.49 7.29 -1.12
N ALA A 126 -7.87 6.71 -0.10
CA ALA A 126 -6.46 6.90 0.23
C ALA A 126 -5.58 5.75 -0.28
N PHE A 127 -6.15 4.54 -0.38
CA PHE A 127 -5.46 3.36 -0.89
C PHE A 127 -6.29 2.67 -1.96
N VAL A 128 -5.63 2.31 -3.06
CA VAL A 128 -6.19 1.41 -4.08
C VAL A 128 -5.49 0.07 -3.93
N ARG A 129 -6.23 -0.96 -3.53
CA ARG A 129 -5.70 -2.33 -3.40
C ARG A 129 -6.17 -3.16 -4.57
N ARG A 130 -5.22 -3.72 -5.32
CA ARG A 130 -5.46 -4.59 -6.47
C ARG A 130 -4.87 -5.95 -6.19
N TRP A 131 -5.45 -7.00 -6.73
CA TRP A 131 -4.86 -8.33 -6.66
C TRP A 131 -4.97 -9.06 -7.98
N SER A 132 -4.11 -10.07 -8.15
CA SER A 132 -4.22 -11.01 -9.24
C SER A 132 -4.07 -12.44 -8.76
N VAL A 133 -4.73 -13.32 -9.50
CA VAL A 133 -4.54 -14.76 -9.41
C VAL A 133 -4.08 -15.23 -10.79
N THR A 134 -2.91 -15.86 -10.84
CA THR A 134 -2.29 -16.31 -12.09
C THR A 134 -1.84 -17.76 -11.94
N PRO A 135 -2.40 -18.71 -12.71
CA PRO A 135 -1.87 -20.07 -12.78
C PRO A 135 -0.40 -20.04 -13.22
N LEU A 136 0.45 -20.78 -12.51
CA LEU A 136 1.85 -20.94 -12.92
C LEU A 136 1.91 -21.88 -14.12
N ALA A 137 2.55 -21.44 -15.20
CA ALA A 137 2.63 -22.17 -16.47
C ALA A 137 3.84 -23.14 -16.49
N ALA A 138 3.97 -24.00 -15.47
CA ALA A 138 4.94 -25.08 -15.48
C ALA A 138 4.24 -26.43 -15.76
N PRO A 139 4.85 -27.35 -16.54
CA PRO A 139 4.26 -28.67 -16.77
C PRO A 139 3.97 -29.38 -15.44
N GLY A 140 2.70 -29.71 -15.20
CA GLY A 140 2.24 -30.38 -13.98
C GLY A 140 2.15 -29.50 -12.73
N SER A 141 2.30 -28.17 -12.82
CA SER A 141 2.13 -27.30 -11.65
C SER A 141 0.67 -27.02 -11.36
N ASP A 142 0.17 -27.55 -10.25
CA ASP A 142 -1.10 -27.17 -9.66
C ASP A 142 -0.89 -26.03 -8.64
N ALA A 143 -0.39 -24.90 -9.17
CA ALA A 143 0.07 -23.79 -8.37
C ALA A 143 -0.40 -22.44 -8.92
N LEU A 144 -0.69 -21.53 -7.99
CA LEU A 144 -1.11 -20.16 -8.25
C LEU A 144 -0.03 -19.19 -7.78
N LEU A 145 0.22 -18.16 -8.59
CA LEU A 145 0.82 -16.92 -8.14
C LEU A 145 -0.29 -15.95 -7.73
N LEU A 146 -0.28 -15.58 -6.45
CA LEU A 146 -1.15 -14.57 -5.86
C LEU A 146 -0.33 -13.28 -5.74
N GLN A 147 -0.79 -12.19 -6.33
CA GLN A 147 -0.13 -10.89 -6.17
C GLN A 147 -1.12 -9.90 -5.59
N VAL A 148 -0.64 -9.04 -4.70
CA VAL A 148 -1.41 -7.92 -4.14
C VAL A 148 -0.56 -6.66 -4.24
N VAL A 149 -1.17 -5.61 -4.76
CA VAL A 149 -0.54 -4.31 -4.90
C VAL A 149 -1.42 -3.27 -4.24
N VAL A 150 -0.83 -2.47 -3.36
CA VAL A 150 -1.49 -1.35 -2.70
C VAL A 150 -0.82 -0.06 -3.15
N VAL A 151 -1.62 0.85 -3.71
CA VAL A 151 -1.19 2.18 -4.16
C VAL A 151 -1.73 3.23 -3.19
N ALA A 152 -0.84 3.90 -2.47
CA ALA A 152 -1.17 5.04 -1.63
C ALA A 152 -1.29 6.31 -2.48
N THR A 153 -2.52 6.80 -2.68
CA THR A 153 -2.81 7.90 -3.61
C THR A 153 -2.16 9.22 -3.17
N GLY A 154 -2.12 9.49 -1.87
CA GLY A 154 -1.54 10.71 -1.29
C GLY A 154 -0.02 10.84 -1.50
N LEU A 155 0.71 9.74 -1.71
CA LEU A 155 2.16 9.77 -1.94
C LEU A 155 2.56 9.93 -3.41
N ARG A 156 1.60 9.78 -4.35
CA ARG A 156 1.86 9.83 -5.80
C ARG A 156 1.51 11.17 -6.46
N GLY A 157 0.70 12.00 -5.81
CA GLY A 157 0.20 13.26 -6.37
C GLY A 157 -1.05 13.10 -7.26
N PRO A 158 -1.77 14.19 -7.56
CA PRO A 158 -3.15 14.14 -8.10
C PRO A 158 -3.26 13.63 -9.55
N SER A 159 -2.18 13.68 -10.33
CA SER A 159 -2.17 13.27 -11.75
C SER A 159 -1.54 11.90 -11.99
N ALA A 160 -1.14 11.20 -10.92
CA ALA A 160 -0.45 9.93 -11.06
C ALA A 160 -1.39 8.81 -11.50
N THR A 161 -0.92 7.99 -12.43
CA THR A 161 -1.65 6.80 -12.87
C THR A 161 -1.84 5.83 -11.70
N LEU A 162 -3.03 5.24 -11.58
CA LEU A 162 -3.29 4.15 -10.63
C LEU A 162 -2.77 2.79 -11.11
N ASP A 163 -2.17 2.76 -12.30
CA ASP A 163 -1.41 1.62 -12.77
C ASP A 163 -0.12 1.50 -11.93
N PRO A 164 0.04 0.42 -11.14
CA PRO A 164 1.22 0.25 -10.32
C PRO A 164 2.40 -0.20 -11.18
N ARG A 165 3.53 0.52 -11.08
CA ARG A 165 4.81 0.00 -11.57
C ARG A 165 5.68 -0.42 -10.38
N PRO A 166 6.51 -1.45 -10.56
CA PRO A 166 7.52 -1.80 -9.56
C PRO A 166 8.37 -0.57 -9.21
N ASN A 167 8.68 -0.41 -7.93
CA ASN A 167 9.51 0.67 -7.37
C ASN A 167 8.92 2.09 -7.42
N ASP A 168 7.69 2.28 -7.87
CA ASP A 168 7.06 3.58 -7.79
C ASP A 168 6.82 3.99 -6.32
N PRO A 169 6.99 5.28 -5.97
CA PRO A 169 6.70 5.76 -4.63
C PRO A 169 5.23 5.51 -4.27
N GLY A 170 5.00 5.13 -3.01
CA GLY A 170 3.66 4.82 -2.50
C GLY A 170 3.08 3.50 -3.00
N VAL A 171 3.86 2.64 -3.69
CA VAL A 171 3.45 1.27 -4.03
C VAL A 171 4.00 0.30 -3.03
N THR A 172 3.14 -0.58 -2.53
CA THR A 172 3.54 -1.77 -1.81
C THR A 172 3.08 -2.99 -2.57
N TRP A 173 4.02 -3.90 -2.85
CA TRP A 173 3.79 -5.10 -3.63
C TRP A 173 4.10 -6.33 -2.79
N LEU A 174 3.16 -7.26 -2.72
CA LEU A 174 3.35 -8.58 -2.14
C LEU A 174 2.98 -9.65 -3.16
N ALA A 175 3.71 -10.76 -3.12
CA ALA A 175 3.41 -11.93 -3.92
C ALA A 175 3.57 -13.18 -3.06
N ALA A 176 2.70 -14.16 -3.28
CA ALA A 176 2.76 -15.47 -2.66
C ALA A 176 2.51 -16.55 -3.72
N ALA A 177 3.24 -17.65 -3.62
CA ALA A 177 2.94 -18.85 -4.39
C ALA A 177 2.11 -19.81 -3.53
N ARG A 178 1.06 -20.39 -4.11
CA ARG A 178 0.22 -21.38 -3.45
C ARG A 178 0.19 -22.65 -4.29
N VAL A 179 0.49 -23.79 -3.68
CA VAL A 179 0.43 -25.11 -4.33
C VAL A 179 -0.80 -25.84 -3.80
N ARG A 180 -1.49 -26.60 -4.66
CA ARG A 180 -2.62 -27.44 -4.26
C ARG A 180 -2.15 -28.54 -3.31
N ARG A 181 -2.93 -28.79 -2.26
CA ARG A 181 -2.66 -29.80 -1.24
C ARG A 181 -3.85 -30.69 -1.02
#